data_AF-A0A8T2QXN2-F1
#
_entry.id   AF-A0A8T2QXN2-F1
#
_cell.length_a   1.000
_cell.length_b   1.000
_cell.length_c   1.000
_cell.angle_alpha   90.00
_cell.angle_beta   90.00
_cell.angle_gamma   90.00
#
_symmetry.space_group_name_H-M   'P 1'
#
loop_
_entity.id
_entity.type
_entity.pdbx_description
1 polymer ?
#
loop_
_entity_poly.entity_id
_entity_poly.type
_entity_poly.pdbx_seq_one_letter_code
_entity_poly.pdbx_strand_id
1 'polypeptide(L)'
;MKQDKDVRVFKLSTGQDDFAIMFFDDYVSQVNAIKSRLDGKHPSEDLVIFDWYINHILPIHMDAGITDFHLESILSGVGHQIQERHISLLIKAGLLVRQLAHERSYWLAIPNIGSLLKSLSQGRKELLSLLNRRQYKEVLLSILEKKKLRMSQLDMRFHVRDLLGSGQLFLSHTPAGILVRIPRD
;
A
#
# COMPACT_ATOMS: atom_id res chain seq x y z
N MET A 1 14.16 8.32 11.81
CA MET A 1 13.02 7.84 10.97
C MET A 1 13.34 7.75 9.47
N LYS A 2 13.44 8.85 8.69
CA LYS A 2 13.94 8.73 7.29
C LYS A 2 15.45 8.46 7.21
N GLN A 3 16.20 8.85 8.24
CA GLN A 3 17.67 8.71 8.30
C GLN A 3 18.15 7.29 8.68
N ASP A 4 17.28 6.46 9.26
CA ASP A 4 17.66 5.12 9.78
C ASP A 4 17.28 3.97 8.82
N LYS A 5 16.70 4.28 7.65
CA LYS A 5 16.16 3.30 6.67
C LYS A 5 15.05 2.37 7.19
N ASP A 6 14.50 2.63 8.38
CA ASP A 6 13.43 1.79 8.96
C ASP A 6 12.11 1.83 8.17
N VAL A 7 11.86 2.91 7.43
CA VAL A 7 10.61 3.11 6.69
C VAL A 7 10.86 3.56 5.27
N ARG A 8 9.99 3.13 4.36
CA ARG A 8 10.03 3.45 2.94
C ARG A 8 8.75 4.13 2.49
N VAL A 9 8.89 5.11 1.61
CA VAL A 9 7.79 5.86 1.02
C VAL A 9 7.54 5.34 -0.40
N PHE A 10 6.29 5.01 -0.71
CA PHE A 10 5.86 4.54 -2.02
C PHE A 10 4.81 5.49 -2.58
N LYS A 11 4.88 5.76 -3.88
CA LYS A 11 3.85 6.53 -4.57
C LYS A 11 2.63 5.65 -4.80
N LEU A 12 1.46 6.10 -4.38
CA LEU A 12 0.20 5.42 -4.67
C LEU A 12 -0.41 5.97 -5.95
N SER A 13 -1.14 5.10 -6.68
CA SER A 13 -1.85 5.46 -7.90
C SER A 13 -3.23 6.10 -7.64
N THR A 14 -3.54 6.48 -6.41
CA THR A 14 -4.86 6.99 -6.00
C THR A 14 -5.00 8.51 -6.11
N GLY A 15 -3.90 9.24 -6.27
CA GLY A 15 -3.89 10.70 -6.40
C GLY A 15 -2.49 11.28 -6.62
N GLN A 16 -2.43 12.56 -6.99
CA GLN A 16 -1.18 13.28 -7.26
C GLN A 16 -0.26 13.37 -6.05
N ASP A 17 -0.79 13.33 -4.82
CA ASP A 17 -0.05 13.47 -3.56
C ASP A 17 -0.30 12.32 -2.57
N ASP A 18 -0.75 11.17 -3.06
CA ASP A 18 -0.95 10.00 -2.19
C ASP A 18 0.34 9.18 -2.08
N PHE A 19 0.73 8.90 -0.85
CA PHE A 19 1.90 8.09 -0.52
C PHE A 19 1.56 7.03 0.51
N ALA A 20 2.19 5.87 0.41
CA ALA A 20 2.21 4.87 1.46
C ALA A 20 3.54 4.90 2.18
N ILE A 21 3.50 4.71 3.50
CA ILE A 21 4.68 4.49 4.33
C ILE A 21 4.62 3.06 4.82
N MET A 22 5.72 2.33 4.70
CA MET A 22 5.82 0.94 5.11
C MET A 22 7.16 0.70 5.79
N PHE A 23 7.18 -0.15 6.82
CA PHE A 23 8.44 -0.58 7.41
C PHE A 23 9.27 -1.37 6.40
N PHE A 24 10.58 -1.16 6.44
CA PHE A 24 11.50 -1.80 5.52
C PHE A 24 11.45 -3.33 5.65
N ASP A 25 11.47 -3.83 6.88
CA ASP A 25 11.43 -5.27 7.16
C ASP A 25 10.13 -5.94 6.69
N ASP A 26 9.00 -5.26 6.88
CA ASP A 26 7.71 -5.74 6.36
C ASP A 26 7.73 -5.81 4.83
N TYR A 27 8.35 -4.82 4.18
CA TYR A 27 8.43 -4.77 2.72
C TYR A 27 9.34 -5.88 2.18
N VAL A 28 10.52 -6.08 2.78
CA VAL A 28 11.42 -7.18 2.47
C VAL A 28 10.73 -8.53 2.67
N SER A 29 9.98 -8.69 3.77
CA SER A 29 9.20 -9.90 4.03
C SER A 29 8.16 -10.18 2.93
N GLN A 30 7.48 -9.14 2.42
CA GLN A 30 6.56 -9.29 1.29
C GLN A 30 7.29 -9.70 0.00
N VAL A 31 8.44 -9.12 -0.30
CA VAL A 31 9.24 -9.48 -1.48
C VAL A 31 9.69 -10.95 -1.39
N ASN A 32 10.17 -11.39 -0.22
CA ASN A 32 10.58 -12.77 0.02
C ASN A 32 9.41 -13.76 -0.09
N ALA A 33 8.22 -13.38 0.40
CA ALA A 33 7.02 -14.19 0.23
C ALA A 33 6.62 -14.34 -1.25
N ILE A 34 6.82 -13.30 -2.08
CA ILE A 34 6.58 -13.38 -3.52
C ILE A 34 7.60 -14.29 -4.19
N LYS A 35 8.89 -14.12 -3.90
CA LYS A 35 9.97 -15.00 -4.39
C LYS A 35 9.63 -16.47 -4.09
N SER A 36 9.25 -16.78 -2.85
CA SER A 36 8.87 -18.14 -2.43
C SER A 36 7.66 -18.70 -3.18
N ARG A 37 6.68 -17.87 -3.55
CA ARG A 37 5.50 -18.28 -4.33
C ARG A 37 5.78 -18.52 -5.82
N LEU A 38 6.86 -17.93 -6.32
CA LEU A 38 7.34 -18.06 -7.69
C LEU A 38 8.40 -19.15 -7.84
N ASP A 39 8.93 -19.64 -6.71
CA ASP A 39 9.83 -20.78 -6.70
C ASP A 39 9.16 -22.02 -7.32
N GLY A 40 9.90 -22.72 -8.18
CA GLY A 40 9.39 -23.82 -9.02
C GLY A 40 8.51 -23.41 -10.21
N LYS A 41 8.13 -22.13 -10.36
CA LYS A 41 7.38 -21.62 -11.53
C LYS A 41 8.26 -20.87 -12.53
N HIS A 42 9.43 -20.42 -12.08
CA HIS A 42 10.41 -19.71 -12.88
C HIS A 42 11.79 -20.35 -12.68
N PRO A 43 12.71 -20.21 -13.65
CA PRO A 43 14.10 -20.64 -13.49
C PRO A 43 14.73 -19.97 -12.25
N SER A 44 15.50 -20.72 -11.47
CA SER A 44 16.16 -20.18 -10.27
C SER A 44 17.11 -19.03 -10.60
N GLU A 45 17.69 -19.01 -11.80
CA GLU A 45 18.53 -17.91 -12.30
C GLU A 45 17.77 -16.60 -12.44
N ASP A 46 16.46 -16.61 -12.71
CA ASP A 46 15.67 -15.39 -12.83
C ASP A 46 15.23 -14.86 -11.47
N LEU A 47 15.02 -15.75 -10.49
CA LEU A 47 14.55 -15.40 -9.14
C LEU A 47 15.61 -14.66 -8.31
N VAL A 48 16.88 -14.70 -8.73
CA VAL A 48 17.97 -13.94 -8.08
C VAL A 48 17.72 -12.43 -8.12
N ILE A 49 16.94 -11.93 -9.09
CA ILE A 49 16.58 -10.50 -9.20
C ILE A 49 15.90 -9.97 -7.93
N PHE A 50 15.18 -10.80 -7.20
CA PHE A 50 14.53 -10.40 -5.95
C PHE A 50 15.56 -10.12 -4.84
N ASP A 51 16.63 -10.92 -4.78
CA ASP A 51 17.73 -10.67 -3.83
C ASP A 51 18.52 -9.44 -4.26
N TRP A 52 18.75 -9.26 -5.56
CA TRP A 52 19.39 -8.07 -6.08
C TRP A 52 18.59 -6.81 -5.77
N TYR A 53 17.27 -6.89 -5.92
CA TYR A 53 16.35 -5.83 -5.58
C TYR A 53 16.44 -5.43 -4.10
N ILE A 54 16.37 -6.41 -3.19
CA ILE A 54 16.45 -6.16 -1.75
C ILE A 54 17.82 -5.61 -1.32
N ASN A 55 18.91 -6.18 -1.84
CA ASN A 55 20.26 -5.91 -1.33
C ASN A 55 20.95 -4.72 -2.01
N HIS A 56 20.53 -4.35 -3.23
CA HIS A 56 21.22 -3.32 -4.01
C HIS A 56 20.28 -2.17 -4.39
N ILE A 57 19.05 -2.45 -4.83
CA ILE A 57 18.14 -1.38 -5.26
C ILE A 57 17.57 -0.65 -4.04
N LEU A 58 16.96 -1.38 -3.11
CA LEU A 58 16.28 -0.75 -1.96
C LEU A 58 17.20 0.06 -1.03
N PRO A 59 18.46 -0.35 -0.74
CA PRO A 59 19.32 0.40 0.18
C PRO A 59 19.97 1.62 -0.46
N ILE A 60 20.12 1.64 -1.79
CA ILE A 60 20.77 2.70 -2.56
C ILE A 60 19.74 3.72 -3.05
N HIS A 61 18.58 3.24 -3.53
CA HIS A 61 17.56 4.09 -4.12
C HIS A 61 16.40 4.36 -3.15
N MET A 62 16.36 5.58 -2.61
CA MET A 62 15.37 5.99 -1.62
C MET A 62 14.11 6.63 -2.23
N ASP A 63 14.18 7.07 -3.48
CA ASP A 63 13.03 7.70 -4.13
C ASP A 63 11.99 6.66 -4.57
N ALA A 64 10.76 7.13 -4.75
CA ALA A 64 9.68 6.30 -5.26
C ALA A 64 9.91 5.90 -6.72
N GLY A 65 10.57 6.74 -7.52
CA GLY A 65 10.73 6.56 -8.97
C GLY A 65 12.17 6.29 -9.36
N ILE A 66 12.40 5.34 -10.27
CA ILE A 66 13.71 4.93 -10.78
C ILE A 66 13.70 4.86 -12.31
N THR A 67 14.73 5.40 -12.97
CA THR A 67 14.90 5.26 -14.43
C THR A 67 15.48 3.89 -14.78
N ASP A 68 15.23 3.41 -15.99
CA ASP A 68 15.82 2.16 -16.50
C ASP A 68 17.36 2.21 -16.45
N PHE A 69 17.96 3.32 -16.85
CA PHE A 69 19.39 3.54 -16.83
C PHE A 69 19.96 3.49 -15.41
N HIS A 70 19.26 4.07 -14.43
CA HIS A 70 19.72 4.03 -13.04
C HIS A 70 19.60 2.63 -12.45
N LEU A 71 18.52 1.92 -12.77
CA LEU A 71 18.32 0.52 -12.39
C LEU A 71 19.44 -0.37 -12.96
N GLU A 72 19.77 -0.18 -14.24
CA GLU A 72 20.85 -0.86 -14.93
C GLU A 72 22.21 -0.53 -14.33
N SER A 73 22.47 0.75 -14.04
CA SER A 73 23.71 1.22 -13.44
C SER A 73 23.96 0.62 -12.06
N ILE A 74 22.95 0.60 -11.18
CA ILE A 74 23.07 0.01 -9.83
C ILE A 74 23.43 -1.47 -9.92
N LEU A 75 22.71 -2.23 -10.74
CA LEU A 75 22.87 -3.69 -10.78
C LEU A 75 24.13 -4.11 -11.57
N SER A 76 24.47 -3.40 -12.64
CA SER A 76 25.70 -3.64 -13.41
C SER A 76 26.96 -3.24 -12.64
N GLY A 77 26.88 -2.21 -11.78
CA GLY A 77 27.98 -1.79 -10.90
C GLY A 77 28.43 -2.87 -9.90
N VAL A 78 27.59 -3.88 -9.66
CA VAL A 78 27.88 -5.03 -8.79
C VAL A 78 28.23 -6.29 -9.62
N GLY A 79 28.38 -6.14 -10.94
CA GLY A 79 28.75 -7.22 -11.86
C GLY A 79 27.59 -8.10 -12.32
N HIS A 80 26.33 -7.71 -12.06
CA HIS A 80 25.16 -8.48 -12.51
C HIS A 80 24.75 -8.09 -13.92
N GLN A 81 24.47 -9.08 -14.77
CA GLN A 81 23.91 -8.86 -16.10
C GLN A 81 22.37 -8.86 -16.02
N ILE A 82 21.75 -7.69 -16.17
CA ILE A 82 20.29 -7.59 -16.24
C ILE A 82 19.83 -7.92 -17.65
N GLN A 83 18.73 -8.65 -17.75
CA GLN A 83 18.02 -8.89 -18.99
C GLN A 83 16.56 -8.46 -18.82
N GLU A 84 15.88 -8.23 -19.93
CA GLU A 84 14.49 -7.79 -19.96
C GLU A 84 13.53 -8.70 -19.17
N ARG A 85 13.83 -10.00 -19.10
CA ARG A 85 13.06 -10.97 -18.30
C ARG A 85 13.09 -10.68 -16.80
N HIS A 86 14.20 -10.19 -16.27
CA HIS A 86 14.32 -9.79 -14.86
C HIS A 86 13.40 -8.60 -14.54
N ILE A 87 13.41 -7.58 -15.42
CA ILE A 87 12.54 -6.41 -15.28
C ILE A 87 11.07 -6.81 -15.40
N SER A 88 10.75 -7.65 -16.38
CA SER A 88 9.41 -8.20 -16.57
C SER A 88 8.93 -8.97 -15.33
N LEU A 89 9.82 -9.69 -14.64
CA LEU A 89 9.50 -10.41 -13.42
C LEU A 89 9.19 -9.47 -12.25
N LEU A 90 9.97 -8.40 -12.07
CA LEU A 90 9.69 -7.37 -11.05
C LEU A 90 8.36 -6.64 -11.30
N ILE A 91 8.02 -6.38 -12.57
CA ILE A 91 6.72 -5.79 -12.94
C ILE A 91 5.57 -6.77 -12.64
N LYS A 92 5.70 -8.03 -13.08
CA LYS A 92 4.68 -9.07 -12.82
C LYS A 92 4.50 -9.35 -11.32
N ALA A 93 5.56 -9.22 -10.54
CA ALA A 93 5.53 -9.31 -9.08
C ALA A 93 4.88 -8.09 -8.40
N GLY A 94 4.63 -7.00 -9.14
CA GLY A 94 4.06 -5.76 -8.60
C GLY A 94 5.05 -4.92 -7.81
N LEU A 95 6.36 -5.10 -8.02
CA LEU A 95 7.42 -4.33 -7.38
C LEU A 95 7.82 -3.10 -8.20
N LEU A 96 7.57 -3.15 -9.52
CA LEU A 96 7.76 -2.04 -10.45
C LEU A 96 6.46 -1.75 -11.21
N VAL A 97 6.15 -0.46 -11.36
CA VAL A 97 5.04 0.04 -12.19
C VAL A 97 5.60 1.04 -13.19
N ARG A 98 5.34 0.86 -14.48
CA ARG A 98 5.87 1.77 -15.52
C ARG A 98 5.26 3.17 -15.38
N GLN A 99 6.08 4.20 -15.49
CA GLN A 99 5.61 5.58 -15.55
C GLN A 99 5.08 5.86 -16.96
N LEU A 100 3.86 6.41 -17.07
CA LEU A 100 3.28 6.75 -18.37
C LEU A 100 3.75 8.11 -18.88
N ALA A 101 4.12 9.02 -17.96
CA ALA A 101 4.54 10.39 -18.30
C ALA A 101 5.99 10.48 -18.79
N HIS A 102 6.79 9.46 -18.50
CA HIS A 102 8.21 9.43 -18.83
C HIS A 102 8.53 8.08 -19.47
N GLU A 103 9.08 8.11 -20.69
CA GLU A 103 9.63 6.90 -21.28
C GLU A 103 10.72 6.35 -20.37
N ARG A 104 10.82 5.01 -20.28
CA ARG A 104 11.95 4.35 -19.63
C ARG A 104 12.12 4.60 -18.12
N SER A 105 11.02 4.76 -17.39
CA SER A 105 11.06 4.91 -15.92
C SER A 105 9.97 4.11 -15.21
N TYR A 106 10.24 3.79 -13.94
CA TYR A 106 9.40 2.96 -13.09
C TYR A 106 9.13 3.62 -11.75
N TRP A 107 7.96 3.35 -11.16
CA TRP A 107 7.69 3.53 -9.74
C TRP A 107 7.96 2.22 -9.01
N LEU A 108 8.68 2.30 -7.91
CA LEU A 108 8.74 1.22 -6.93
C LEU A 108 7.37 1.14 -6.26
N ALA A 109 6.82 -0.07 -6.18
CA ALA A 109 5.45 -0.30 -5.78
C ALA A 109 5.35 -1.32 -4.65
N ILE A 110 4.24 -1.22 -3.91
CA ILE A 110 3.85 -2.22 -2.93
C ILE A 110 3.07 -3.31 -3.68
N PRO A 111 3.53 -4.57 -3.62
CA PRO A 111 2.86 -5.65 -4.32
C PRO A 111 1.43 -5.85 -3.77
N ASN A 112 0.47 -6.13 -4.64
CA ASN A 112 -0.95 -6.33 -4.31
C ASN A 112 -1.66 -5.16 -3.59
N ILE A 113 -1.07 -3.95 -3.58
CA ILE A 113 -1.65 -2.78 -2.89
C ILE A 113 -3.07 -2.42 -3.36
N GLY A 114 -3.40 -2.71 -4.62
CA GLY A 114 -4.73 -2.44 -5.18
C GLY A 114 -5.87 -3.13 -4.42
N SER A 115 -5.65 -4.34 -3.88
CA SER A 115 -6.65 -5.02 -3.05
C SER A 115 -6.92 -4.28 -1.74
N LEU A 116 -5.85 -3.78 -1.10
CA LEU A 116 -5.96 -3.00 0.13
C LEU A 116 -6.65 -1.66 -0.13
N LEU A 117 -6.28 -0.95 -1.20
CA LEU A 117 -6.89 0.33 -1.57
C LEU A 117 -8.38 0.17 -1.90
N LYS A 118 -8.75 -0.92 -2.58
CA LYS A 118 -10.14 -1.26 -2.83
C LYS A 118 -10.89 -1.53 -1.53
N SER A 119 -10.31 -2.34 -0.65
CA SER A 119 -10.85 -2.65 0.69
C SER A 119 -11.04 -1.39 1.54
N LEU A 120 -10.12 -0.42 1.46
CA LEU A 120 -10.23 0.89 2.09
C LEU A 120 -11.43 1.67 1.55
N SER A 121 -11.47 1.88 0.23
CA SER A 121 -12.54 2.63 -0.43
C SER A 121 -13.92 2.03 -0.18
N GLN A 122 -14.02 0.70 -0.25
CA GLN A 122 -15.29 -0.01 -0.04
C GLN A 122 -15.75 0.01 1.41
N GLY A 123 -14.84 -0.14 2.38
CA GLY A 123 -15.18 -0.05 3.81
C GLY A 123 -15.66 1.34 4.21
N ARG A 124 -15.04 2.42 3.70
CA ARG A 124 -15.52 3.79 3.88
C ARG A 124 -16.96 3.95 3.40
N LYS A 125 -17.24 3.49 2.17
CA LYS A 125 -18.60 3.54 1.57
C LYS A 125 -19.61 2.74 2.38
N GLU A 126 -19.24 1.55 2.84
CA GLU A 126 -20.10 0.69 3.65
C GLU A 126 -20.45 1.36 4.99
N LEU A 127 -19.46 1.89 5.72
CA LEU A 127 -19.66 2.60 6.98
C LEU A 127 -20.54 3.85 6.81
N LEU A 128 -20.25 4.69 5.81
CA LEU A 128 -21.07 5.86 5.52
C LEU A 128 -22.49 5.48 5.11
N SER A 129 -22.69 4.37 4.38
CA SER A 129 -24.02 3.86 4.07
C SER A 129 -24.78 3.39 5.32
N LEU A 130 -24.10 2.72 6.26
CA LEU A 130 -24.71 2.29 7.53
C LEU A 130 -25.22 3.48 8.35
N LEU A 131 -24.46 4.57 8.38
CA LEU A 131 -24.85 5.79 9.09
C LEU A 131 -25.95 6.56 8.35
N ASN A 132 -25.83 6.77 7.04
CA ASN A 132 -26.83 7.50 6.25
C ASN A 132 -28.23 6.88 6.27
N ARG A 133 -28.34 5.57 6.54
CA ARG A 133 -29.64 4.88 6.70
C ARG A 133 -30.33 5.17 8.03
N ARG A 134 -29.66 5.81 8.99
CA ARG A 134 -30.23 6.18 10.30
C ARG A 134 -30.88 7.55 10.21
N GLN A 135 -32.02 7.72 10.88
CA GLN A 135 -32.78 8.97 10.93
C GLN A 135 -31.89 10.19 11.29
N TYR A 136 -31.02 10.02 12.30
CA TYR A 136 -30.14 11.08 12.79
C TYR A 136 -28.71 10.99 12.25
N LYS A 137 -28.43 10.06 11.33
CA LYS A 137 -27.09 9.78 10.77
C LYS A 137 -26.01 9.54 11.83
N GLU A 138 -26.41 8.96 12.96
CA GLU A 138 -25.54 8.71 14.12
C GLU A 138 -25.80 7.34 14.76
N VAL A 139 -24.83 6.85 15.53
CA VAL A 139 -24.88 5.56 16.24
C VAL A 139 -23.89 5.56 17.40
N LEU A 140 -24.17 4.81 18.47
CA LEU A 140 -23.19 4.58 19.54
C LEU A 140 -21.96 3.83 19.00
N LEU A 141 -20.77 4.34 19.32
CA LEU A 141 -19.50 3.73 18.92
C LEU A 141 -19.40 2.27 19.37
N SER A 142 -19.84 1.97 20.59
CA SER A 142 -19.84 0.61 21.15
C SER A 142 -20.72 -0.38 20.39
N ILE A 143 -21.78 0.09 19.74
CA ILE A 143 -22.64 -0.73 18.87
C ILE A 143 -22.00 -0.88 17.49
N LEU A 144 -21.41 0.21 16.98
CA LEU A 144 -20.79 0.24 15.67
C LEU A 144 -19.58 -0.70 15.60
N GLU A 145 -18.69 -0.65 16.59
CA GLU A 145 -17.47 -1.48 16.65
C GLU A 145 -17.76 -2.99 16.67
N LYS A 146 -18.95 -3.40 17.12
CA LYS A 146 -19.36 -4.81 17.11
C LYS A 146 -19.80 -5.30 15.73
N LYS A 147 -20.00 -4.40 14.77
CA LYS A 147 -20.37 -4.77 13.40
C LYS A 147 -19.15 -5.12 12.57
N LYS A 148 -19.24 -6.23 11.84
CA LYS A 148 -18.25 -6.60 10.84
C LYS A 148 -18.60 -5.96 9.49
N LEU A 149 -17.62 -5.30 8.88
CA LEU A 149 -17.73 -4.83 7.49
C LEU A 149 -17.63 -6.03 6.54
N ARG A 150 -18.43 -6.02 5.48
CA ARG A 150 -18.48 -7.09 4.48
C ARG A 150 -17.56 -6.83 3.30
N MET A 151 -17.32 -5.56 3.00
CA MET A 151 -16.61 -5.12 1.80
C MET A 151 -15.17 -4.69 2.09
N SER A 152 -14.69 -4.88 3.32
CA SER A 152 -13.34 -4.52 3.73
C SER A 152 -12.66 -5.65 4.51
N GLN A 153 -11.36 -5.80 4.27
CA GLN A 153 -10.46 -6.62 5.07
C GLN A 153 -10.01 -5.89 6.34
N LEU A 154 -10.21 -4.57 6.42
CA LEU A 154 -9.90 -3.75 7.59
C LEU A 154 -11.12 -3.66 8.51
N ASP A 155 -10.88 -3.63 9.82
CA ASP A 155 -11.95 -3.67 10.81
C ASP A 155 -12.72 -2.34 10.93
N MET A 156 -13.87 -2.37 11.62
CA MET A 156 -14.68 -1.17 11.82
C MET A 156 -13.90 -0.04 12.50
N ARG A 157 -13.01 -0.37 13.44
CA ARG A 157 -12.22 0.61 14.19
C ARG A 157 -11.28 1.37 13.29
N PHE A 158 -10.64 0.69 12.34
CA PHE A 158 -9.80 1.31 11.33
C PHE A 158 -10.61 2.36 10.56
N HIS A 159 -11.76 1.98 9.99
CA HIS A 159 -12.57 2.89 9.16
C HIS A 159 -13.16 4.05 9.94
N VAL A 160 -13.55 3.84 11.19
CA VAL A 160 -14.00 4.93 12.07
C VAL A 160 -12.87 5.93 12.27
N ARG A 161 -11.65 5.48 12.62
CA ARG A 161 -10.49 6.37 12.83
C ARG A 161 -10.09 7.10 11.56
N ASP A 162 -10.09 6.40 10.44
CA ASP A 162 -9.78 6.95 9.12
C ASP A 162 -10.76 8.07 8.73
N LEU A 163 -12.07 7.84 8.87
CA LEU A 163 -13.08 8.85 8.57
C LEU A 163 -13.17 9.98 9.61
N LEU A 164 -12.78 9.73 10.86
CA LEU A 164 -12.58 10.81 11.84
C LEU A 164 -11.37 11.68 11.43
N GLY A 165 -10.27 11.06 11.00
CA GLY A 165 -9.06 11.75 10.55
C GLY A 165 -9.28 12.59 9.29
N SER A 166 -10.19 12.16 8.40
CA SER A 166 -10.59 12.94 7.21
C SER A 166 -11.69 13.96 7.47
N GLY A 167 -12.22 14.08 8.70
CA GLY A 167 -13.31 14.99 9.04
C GLY A 167 -14.69 14.59 8.48
N GLN A 168 -14.83 13.36 7.98
CA GLN A 168 -16.10 12.84 7.47
C GLN A 168 -17.00 12.28 8.57
N LEU A 169 -16.45 12.01 9.76
CA LEU A 169 -17.17 11.63 10.96
C LEU A 169 -16.78 12.53 12.13
N PHE A 170 -17.67 12.61 13.11
CA PHE A 170 -17.45 13.32 14.38
C PHE A 170 -17.92 12.48 15.55
N LEU A 171 -17.26 12.69 16.69
CA LEU A 171 -17.67 12.11 17.97
C LEU A 171 -18.49 13.13 18.78
N SER A 172 -19.51 12.67 19.49
CA SER A 172 -20.19 13.45 20.51
C SER A 172 -20.41 12.61 21.77
N HIS A 173 -20.18 13.23 22.93
CA HIS A 173 -20.38 12.57 24.22
C HIS A 173 -21.84 12.71 24.65
N THR A 174 -22.44 11.61 25.07
CA THR A 174 -23.80 11.57 25.64
C THR A 174 -23.78 10.75 26.93
N PRO A 175 -24.79 10.88 27.81
CA PRO A 175 -24.91 10.04 29.00
C PRO A 175 -24.95 8.53 28.68
N ALA A 176 -25.44 8.15 27.49
CA ALA A 176 -25.50 6.76 27.03
C ALA A 176 -24.18 6.26 26.40
N GLY A 177 -23.19 7.13 26.24
CA GLY A 177 -21.89 6.83 25.63
C GLY A 177 -21.53 7.75 24.46
N ILE A 178 -20.49 7.36 23.71
CA ILE A 178 -19.97 8.13 22.58
C ILE A 178 -20.78 7.82 21.32
N LEU A 179 -21.33 8.84 20.68
CA LEU A 179 -21.95 8.76 19.37
C LEU A 179 -20.92 9.07 18.27
N VAL A 180 -21.02 8.32 17.18
CA VAL A 180 -20.36 8.61 15.91
C VAL A 180 -21.42 9.13 14.95
N ARG A 181 -21.17 10.28 14.32
CA ARG A 181 -22.13 10.91 13.39
C ARG A 181 -21.46 11.45 12.14
N ILE A 182 -22.23 11.51 11.06
CA ILE A 182 -21.87 12.29 9.85
C ILE A 182 -22.11 13.78 10.16
N PRO A 183 -21.27 14.72 9.68
CA PRO A 183 -21.57 16.15 9.76
C PRO A 183 -22.96 16.45 9.18
N ARG A 184 -23.68 17.38 9.80
CA ARG A 184 -24.92 17.91 9.25
C ARG A 184 -24.52 19.02 8.28
N ASP A 185 -25.03 18.95 7.06
CA ASP A 185 -25.04 20.09 6.13
C ASP A 185 -25.89 21.23 6.72
#